data_AF-A0A1A9I1Z5-F1
#
_entry.id   AF-A0A1A9I1Z5-F1
#
_cell.length_a   1.000
_cell.length_b   1.000
_cell.length_c   1.000
_cell.angle_alpha   90.00
_cell.angle_beta   90.00
_cell.angle_gamma   90.00
#
_symmetry.space_group_name_H-M   'P 1'
#
loop_
_entity.id
_entity.type
_entity.pdbx_description
1 polymer ?
#
loop_
_entity_poly.entity_id
_entity_poly.type
_entity_poly.pdbx_seq_one_letter_code
_entity_poly.pdbx_strand_id
1 'polypeptide(L)'
;MKKILYFSHLALLALKTKVQDVSTPTPVWVKETAEAKTQRVQWWTNARFGMYIYWGIYALPEGYEWVMSNEKISIADYHKYFERFNPDLYDPQE
;
A
#
# COMPACT_ATOMS: atom_id res chain seq x y z
N MET A 1 -21.93 29.52 48.84
CA MET A 1 -22.87 28.54 49.45
C MET A 1 -23.67 27.85 48.36
N LYS A 2 -24.00 26.56 48.56
CA LYS A 2 -24.63 25.59 47.61
C LYS A 2 -23.61 24.91 46.69
N LYS A 3 -22.86 23.90 47.16
CA LYS A 3 -23.23 22.49 47.43
C LYS A 3 -23.76 21.77 46.17
N ILE A 4 -22.96 20.78 45.75
CA ILE A 4 -23.41 19.42 45.42
C ILE A 4 -24.12 19.24 44.06
N LEU A 5 -23.34 18.76 43.09
CA LEU A 5 -23.83 17.80 42.08
C LEU A 5 -22.87 16.62 42.08
N TYR A 6 -23.38 15.49 42.55
CA TYR A 6 -22.70 14.22 42.72
C TYR A 6 -22.47 13.54 41.35
N PHE A 7 -21.25 13.06 41.16
CA PHE A 7 -20.93 11.70 40.69
C PHE A 7 -21.78 11.16 39.52
N SER A 8 -21.36 11.43 38.29
CA SER A 8 -21.71 10.57 37.14
C SER A 8 -20.59 10.36 36.12
N HIS A 9 -19.37 10.86 36.38
CA HIS A 9 -18.25 10.68 35.44
C HIS A 9 -17.20 9.66 35.92
N LEU A 10 -17.42 9.03 37.08
CA LEU A 10 -16.50 8.02 37.62
C LEU A 10 -16.79 6.59 37.13
N ALA A 11 -17.55 6.43 36.04
CA ALA A 11 -17.81 5.15 35.38
C ALA A 11 -17.19 5.06 33.97
N LEU A 12 -16.37 6.04 33.56
CA LEU A 12 -15.63 6.00 32.30
C LEU A 12 -14.13 5.73 32.46
N LEU A 13 -13.65 5.46 33.67
CA LEU A 13 -12.22 5.25 33.95
C LEU A 13 -11.81 3.77 34.12
N ALA A 14 -12.72 2.82 33.87
CA ALA A 14 -12.49 1.39 34.10
C ALA A 14 -12.41 0.53 32.81
N LEU A 15 -12.59 1.09 31.62
CA LEU A 15 -12.13 0.44 30.39
C LEU A 15 -10.71 0.92 30.06
N LYS A 16 -9.74 0.51 30.89
CA LYS A 16 -8.40 0.28 30.37
C LYS A 16 -8.51 -0.97 29.51
N THR A 17 -8.88 -0.81 28.25
CA THR A 17 -8.73 -1.86 27.25
C THR A 17 -7.27 -2.33 27.34
N LYS A 18 -7.05 -3.56 27.81
CA LYS A 18 -5.82 -4.25 27.48
C LYS A 18 -5.89 -4.43 25.97
N VAL A 19 -5.32 -3.49 25.23
CA VAL A 19 -4.90 -3.74 23.86
C VAL A 19 -3.98 -4.95 24.00
N GLN A 20 -4.48 -6.12 23.65
CA GLN A 20 -3.64 -7.28 23.42
C GLN A 20 -2.77 -6.86 22.24
N ASP A 21 -1.50 -6.67 22.52
CA ASP A 21 -0.48 -6.48 21.51
C ASP A 21 -0.42 -7.80 20.75
N VAL A 22 -1.26 -7.94 19.72
CA VAL A 22 -1.20 -9.03 18.74
C VAL A 22 0.05 -8.74 17.90
N SER A 23 1.20 -8.90 18.55
CA SER A 23 2.49 -8.91 17.88
C SER A 23 2.51 -10.19 17.06
N THR A 24 2.14 -10.06 15.79
CA THR A 24 2.40 -11.15 14.84
C THR A 24 3.91 -11.31 14.82
N PRO A 25 4.46 -12.51 15.13
CA PRO A 25 5.89 -12.69 15.15
C PRO A 25 6.42 -12.33 13.77
N THR A 26 7.29 -11.33 13.73
CA THR A 26 7.97 -10.95 12.49
C THR A 26 8.62 -12.20 11.91
N PRO A 27 8.24 -12.62 10.68
CA PRO A 27 8.75 -13.86 10.15
C PRO A 27 10.26 -13.77 10.00
N VAL A 28 10.95 -14.90 10.17
CA VAL A 28 12.42 -14.94 10.29
C VAL A 28 13.12 -14.27 9.11
N TRP A 29 12.55 -14.36 7.91
CA TRP A 29 13.07 -13.72 6.69
C TRP A 29 12.96 -12.18 6.68
N VAL A 30 12.21 -11.58 7.60
CA VAL A 30 12.13 -10.11 7.81
C VAL A 30 13.10 -9.64 8.89
N LYS A 31 13.64 -10.56 9.71
CA LYS A 31 14.60 -10.20 10.77
C LYS A 31 15.96 -9.89 10.13
N GLU A 32 16.27 -8.60 10.05
CA GLU A 32 17.54 -8.07 9.53
C GLU A 32 18.21 -7.21 10.61
N THR A 33 19.54 -7.25 10.71
CA THR A 33 20.27 -6.34 11.61
C THR A 33 20.36 -4.93 11.01
N ALA A 34 20.63 -3.92 11.83
CA ALA A 34 20.78 -2.56 11.35
C ALA A 34 21.94 -2.42 10.35
N GLU A 35 23.02 -3.16 10.58
CA GLU A 35 24.21 -3.20 9.72
C GLU A 35 23.88 -3.85 8.37
N ALA A 36 23.19 -5.00 8.38
CA ALA A 36 22.77 -5.69 7.16
C ALA A 36 21.84 -4.80 6.32
N LYS A 37 20.87 -4.12 6.96
CA LYS A 37 19.99 -3.16 6.29
C LYS A 37 20.78 -2.03 5.64
N THR A 38 21.73 -1.46 6.37
CA THR A 38 22.57 -0.35 5.88
C THR A 38 23.36 -0.77 4.65
N GLN A 39 23.97 -1.95 4.68
CA GLN A 39 24.70 -2.50 3.53
C GLN A 39 23.77 -2.73 2.33
N ARG A 40 22.59 -3.34 2.54
CA ARG A 40 21.63 -3.65 1.47
C ARG A 40 21.09 -2.41 0.76
N VAL A 41 20.83 -1.32 1.47
CA VAL A 41 20.29 -0.08 0.89
C VAL A 41 21.37 0.89 0.39
N GLN A 42 22.65 0.57 0.57
CA GLN A 42 23.76 1.47 0.23
C GLN A 42 23.79 1.79 -1.26
N TRP A 43 23.70 0.77 -2.13
CA TRP A 43 23.71 0.98 -3.58
C TRP A 43 22.52 1.82 -4.03
N TRP A 44 21.33 1.56 -3.47
CA TRP A 44 20.09 2.30 -3.79
C TRP A 44 20.19 3.77 -3.38
N THR A 45 20.71 4.00 -2.18
CA THR A 45 20.96 5.37 -1.66
C THR A 45 21.97 6.09 -2.56
N ASN A 46 23.00 5.39 -3.05
CA ASN A 46 24.02 5.97 -3.91
C ASN A 46 23.56 6.19 -5.36
N ALA A 47 22.64 5.37 -5.87
CA ALA A 47 22.16 5.43 -7.26
C ALA A 47 21.41 6.73 -7.56
N ARG A 48 20.65 7.27 -6.58
CA ARG A 48 19.91 8.56 -6.58
C ARG A 48 18.84 8.76 -7.65
N PHE A 49 18.97 8.12 -8.80
CA PHE A 49 18.09 8.23 -9.94
C PHE A 49 17.73 6.83 -10.44
N GLY A 50 16.49 6.68 -10.89
CA GLY A 50 15.97 5.41 -11.39
C GLY A 50 14.80 5.66 -12.31
N MET A 51 14.52 4.66 -13.15
CA MET A 51 13.37 4.66 -14.04
C MET A 51 12.20 3.94 -13.38
N TYR A 52 11.03 4.57 -13.40
CA TYR A 52 9.77 3.93 -13.02
C TYR A 52 8.97 3.63 -14.29
N ILE A 53 8.66 2.36 -14.54
CA ILE A 53 7.91 1.93 -15.72
C ILE A 53 6.48 1.64 -15.29
N TYR A 54 5.53 2.29 -15.94
CA TYR A 54 4.10 2.07 -15.72
C TYR A 54 3.42 1.53 -16.96
N TRP A 55 3.29 0.21 -17.01
CA TRP A 55 2.86 -0.52 -18.18
C TRP A 55 1.99 -1.73 -17.86
N GLY A 56 0.98 -1.97 -18.70
CA GLY A 56 0.03 -3.07 -18.56
C GLY A 56 -1.19 -2.87 -19.46
N ILE A 57 -2.24 -3.67 -19.26
CA ILE A 57 -3.47 -3.62 -20.08
C ILE A 57 -4.17 -2.25 -20.06
N TYR A 58 -3.93 -1.44 -19.03
CA TYR A 58 -4.40 -0.06 -18.92
C TYR A 58 -3.72 0.91 -19.88
N ALA A 59 -2.65 0.50 -20.59
CA ALA A 59 -2.02 1.32 -21.62
C ALA A 59 -2.85 1.41 -22.92
N LEU A 60 -3.87 0.55 -23.08
CA LEU A 60 -4.79 0.55 -24.22
C LEU A 60 -5.93 1.59 -24.08
N PRO A 61 -6.64 1.69 -22.96
CA PRO A 61 -7.60 2.78 -22.75
C PRO A 61 -6.91 4.13 -22.51
N GLU A 62 -7.57 5.22 -22.92
CA GLU A 62 -7.28 6.56 -22.43
C GLU A 62 -7.78 6.66 -20.97
N GLY A 63 -6.89 6.88 -19.99
CA GLY A 63 -7.33 7.04 -18.60
C GLY A 63 -6.42 6.47 -17.50
N TYR A 64 -5.21 6.04 -17.86
CA TYR A 64 -4.20 5.52 -16.92
C TYR A 64 -4.67 4.23 -16.22
N GLU A 65 -3.99 3.80 -15.16
CA GLU A 65 -4.33 2.58 -14.42
C GLU A 65 -5.72 2.61 -13.76
N TRP A 66 -6.21 3.80 -13.43
CA TRP A 66 -7.41 3.95 -12.59
C TRP A 66 -8.68 4.06 -13.42
N VAL A 67 -8.59 4.02 -14.76
CA VAL A 67 -9.73 4.18 -15.67
C VAL A 67 -10.89 3.26 -15.33
N MET A 68 -10.62 1.99 -15.01
CA MET A 68 -11.66 1.02 -14.65
C MET A 68 -12.45 1.47 -13.41
N SER A 69 -11.76 2.01 -12.40
CA SER A 69 -12.37 2.50 -11.17
C SER A 69 -13.06 3.85 -11.35
N ASN A 70 -12.42 4.77 -12.07
CA ASN A 70 -12.91 6.14 -12.28
C ASN A 70 -14.18 6.16 -13.13
N GLU A 71 -14.22 5.32 -14.17
CA GLU A 71 -15.35 5.25 -15.10
C GLU A 71 -16.35 4.14 -14.75
N LYS A 72 -16.12 3.40 -13.66
CA LYS A 72 -16.98 2.28 -13.22
C LYS A 72 -17.18 1.22 -14.31
N ILE A 73 -16.11 0.93 -15.06
CA ILE A 73 -16.13 -0.09 -16.11
C ILE A 73 -16.26 -1.46 -15.46
N SER A 74 -17.19 -2.28 -15.95
CA SER A 74 -17.34 -3.66 -15.47
C SER A 74 -16.12 -4.50 -15.88
N ILE A 75 -15.83 -5.58 -15.16
CA ILE A 75 -14.75 -6.51 -15.54
C ILE A 75 -14.98 -7.05 -16.97
N ALA A 76 -16.22 -7.38 -17.31
CA ALA A 76 -16.57 -7.91 -18.63
C ALA A 76 -16.26 -6.88 -19.74
N ASP A 77 -16.60 -5.61 -19.54
CA ASP A 77 -16.32 -4.55 -20.52
C ASP A 77 -14.83 -4.21 -20.61
N TYR A 78 -14.10 -4.34 -19.50
CA TYR A 78 -12.65 -4.12 -19.45
C TYR A 78 -11.87 -5.26 -20.12
N HIS A 79 -12.44 -6.47 -20.18
CA HIS A 79 -11.81 -7.66 -20.76
C HIS A 79 -11.37 -7.48 -22.22
N LYS A 80 -12.04 -6.61 -22.98
CA LYS A 80 -11.64 -6.27 -24.36
C LYS A 80 -10.19 -5.78 -24.45
N TYR A 81 -9.66 -5.14 -23.41
CA TYR A 81 -8.27 -4.67 -23.38
C TYR A 81 -7.31 -5.83 -23.14
N PHE A 82 -7.69 -6.83 -22.34
CA PHE A 82 -6.91 -8.05 -22.16
C PHE A 82 -6.74 -8.80 -23.49
N GLU A 83 -7.83 -8.98 -24.25
CA GLU A 83 -7.81 -9.68 -25.55
C GLU A 83 -6.96 -8.97 -26.61
N ARG A 84 -6.80 -7.64 -26.49
CA ARG A 84 -6.09 -6.81 -27.47
C ARG A 84 -4.66 -6.47 -27.06
N PHE A 85 -4.25 -6.81 -25.85
CA PHE A 85 -2.93 -6.45 -25.35
C PHE A 85 -1.86 -7.31 -26.05
N ASN A 86 -1.28 -6.75 -27.11
CA ASN A 86 -0.20 -7.35 -27.87
C ASN A 86 0.86 -6.28 -28.18
N PRO A 87 1.84 -6.08 -27.30
CA PRO A 87 2.89 -5.08 -27.51
C PRO A 87 3.97 -5.63 -28.45
N ASP A 88 3.65 -5.68 -29.73
CA ASP A 88 4.46 -6.25 -30.81
C ASP A 88 5.78 -5.51 -31.10
N LEU A 89 5.91 -4.27 -30.64
CA LEU A 89 7.13 -3.46 -30.72
C LEU A 89 7.91 -3.35 -29.39
N TYR A 90 7.59 -4.17 -28.39
CA TYR A 90 8.31 -4.12 -27.11
C TYR A 90 9.74 -4.69 -27.22
N ASP A 91 10.73 -3.82 -27.08
CA ASP A 91 12.13 -4.17 -26.84
C ASP A 91 12.65 -3.44 -25.59
N PRO A 92 12.90 -4.13 -24.46
CA PRO A 92 13.40 -3.49 -23.25
C PRO A 92 14.90 -3.12 -23.29
N GLN A 93 15.61 -3.47 -24.37
CA GLN A 93 17.02 -3.11 -24.54
C GLN A 93 17.22 -1.78 -25.27
N GLU A 94 16.21 -1.31 -26.02
CA GLU A 94 16.19 0.01 -26.67
C GLU A 94 15.79 1.12 -25.67
#